data_AF-A0A9P7X1V1-F1
#
_entry.id   AF-A0A9P7X1V1-F1
#
_cell.length_a   1.000
_cell.length_b   1.000
_cell.length_c   1.000
_cell.angle_alpha   90.00
_cell.angle_beta   90.00
_cell.angle_gamma   90.00
#
_symmetry.space_group_name_H-M   'P 1'
#
loop_
_entity.id
_entity.type
_entity.pdbx_description
1 polymer ?
#
loop_
_entity_poly.entity_id
_entity_poly.type
_entity_poly.pdbx_seq_one_letter_code
_entity_poly.pdbx_strand_id
1 'polypeptide(L)'
;MADRLSVDFALFHKERKKANTLSRMILIGNVKGKVAILVDDMADTCGTICSAGTQLLEAGATRVFAIVTHGILSGNAHEVIMKSGLEKLIVTNTLPQGKNLEKCSKLEVIDVAPVLGEVVRRSHYGESVSKLFHEIPY
;
A
#
# COMPACT_ATOMS: atom_id res chain seq x y z
N MET A 1 11.63 5.23 -0.38
CA MET A 1 11.64 3.82 -0.85
C MET A 1 12.30 3.68 -2.21
N ALA A 2 11.90 4.48 -3.21
CA ALA A 2 12.50 4.48 -4.55
C ALA A 2 14.04 4.55 -4.53
N ASP A 3 14.62 5.50 -3.80
CA ASP A 3 16.08 5.63 -3.67
C ASP A 3 16.75 4.37 -3.09
N ARG A 4 16.16 3.74 -2.06
CA ARG A 4 16.69 2.52 -1.44
C ARG A 4 16.68 1.33 -2.41
N LEU A 5 15.72 1.31 -3.33
CA LEU A 5 15.60 0.27 -4.36
C LEU A 5 16.31 0.64 -5.67
N SER A 6 16.88 1.86 -5.78
CA SER A 6 17.47 2.39 -7.01
C SER A 6 16.50 2.32 -8.21
N VAL A 7 15.25 2.71 -8.00
CA VAL A 7 14.20 2.75 -9.03
C VAL A 7 13.59 4.13 -9.18
N ASP A 8 12.91 4.37 -10.30
CA ASP A 8 12.15 5.60 -10.53
C ASP A 8 10.94 5.72 -9.58
N PHE A 9 10.48 6.95 -9.35
CA PHE A 9 9.22 7.22 -8.66
C PHE A 9 8.25 8.03 -9.52
N ALA A 10 6.96 7.88 -9.23
CA ALA A 10 5.88 8.69 -9.76
C ALA A 10 4.96 9.11 -8.61
N LEU A 11 4.22 10.20 -8.79
CA LEU A 11 3.35 10.76 -7.76
C LEU A 11 2.00 11.15 -8.35
N PHE A 12 0.92 10.85 -7.62
CA PHE A 12 -0.40 11.37 -7.92
C PHE A 12 -0.61 12.70 -7.20
N HIS A 13 -0.88 13.76 -7.96
CA HIS A 13 -1.30 15.05 -7.44
C HIS A 13 -2.84 15.16 -7.55
N LYS A 14 -3.52 15.33 -6.41
CA LYS A 14 -4.98 15.50 -6.38
C LYS A 14 -5.34 16.97 -6.43
N GLU A 15 -5.82 17.44 -7.58
CA GLU A 15 -6.40 18.77 -7.68
C GLU A 15 -7.84 18.77 -7.16
N ARG A 16 -8.11 19.63 -6.18
CA ARG A 16 -9.46 19.93 -5.71
C ARG A 16 -9.89 21.28 -6.27
N LYS A 17 -10.66 21.29 -7.36
CA LYS A 17 -11.46 22.48 -7.72
C LYS A 17 -12.69 22.50 -6.80
N LYS A 18 -13.12 23.70 -6.38
CA LYS A 18 -14.18 24.07 -5.40
C LYS A 18 -15.23 23.00 -5.03
N ALA A 19 -15.83 23.15 -3.83
CA ALA A 19 -16.94 22.34 -3.37
C ALA A 19 -17.98 22.12 -4.50
N ASN A 20 -18.21 20.84 -4.85
CA ASN A 20 -19.06 20.32 -5.95
C ASN A 20 -18.42 20.02 -7.33
N THR A 21 -17.09 20.10 -7.50
CA THR A 21 -16.43 19.51 -8.70
C THR A 21 -15.68 18.22 -8.37
N LEU A 22 -15.82 17.21 -9.24
CA LEU A 22 -15.08 15.95 -9.16
C LEU A 22 -13.57 16.24 -9.11
N SER A 23 -12.91 15.78 -8.04
CA SER A 23 -11.46 15.94 -7.88
C SER A 23 -10.71 15.16 -8.96
N ARG A 24 -9.76 15.81 -9.64
CA ARG A 24 -8.93 15.18 -10.68
C ARG A 24 -7.61 14.72 -10.07
N MET A 25 -7.19 13.49 -10.38
CA MET A 25 -5.84 13.00 -10.08
C MET A 25 -4.96 13.18 -11.31
N ILE A 26 -3.76 13.74 -11.11
CA ILE A 26 -2.75 13.95 -12.15
C ILE A 26 -1.54 13.10 -11.81
N LEU A 27 -1.16 12.21 -12.72
CA LEU A 27 0.05 11.40 -12.57
C LEU A 27 1.27 12.20 -13.04
N ILE A 28 2.25 12.35 -12.16
CA ILE A 28 3.56 12.97 -12.44
C ILE A 28 4.62 11.86 -12.42
N GLY A 29 5.27 11.61 -13.55
CA GLY A 29 6.27 10.56 -13.75
C GLY A 29 5.92 9.59 -14.89
N ASN A 30 6.90 8.80 -15.34
CA ASN A 30 6.71 7.84 -16.44
C ASN A 30 6.62 6.40 -15.94
N VAL A 31 5.45 5.78 -16.14
CA VAL A 31 5.13 4.40 -15.72
C VAL A 31 4.98 3.44 -16.90
N LYS A 32 5.09 3.92 -18.15
CA LYS A 32 4.84 3.12 -19.35
C LYS A 32 5.83 1.97 -19.48
N GLY A 33 5.32 0.76 -19.66
CA GLY A 33 6.11 -0.47 -19.79
C GLY A 33 6.74 -0.95 -18.48
N LYS A 34 6.36 -0.37 -17.32
CA LYS A 34 6.92 -0.70 -16.01
C LYS A 34 5.87 -1.34 -15.10
N VAL A 35 6.34 -2.09 -14.11
CA VAL A 35 5.53 -2.49 -12.96
C VAL A 35 5.42 -1.29 -12.02
N ALA A 36 4.21 -0.92 -11.62
CA ALA A 36 3.98 0.17 -10.67
C ALA A 36 3.60 -0.41 -9.30
N ILE A 37 4.19 0.14 -8.24
CA ILE A 37 3.88 -0.21 -6.85
C ILE A 37 3.36 1.04 -6.17
N LEU A 38 2.05 1.07 -5.90
CA LEU A 38 1.43 2.08 -5.05
C LEU A 38 1.84 1.82 -3.60
N VAL A 39 2.29 2.87 -2.92
CA VAL A 39 2.68 2.82 -1.51
C VAL A 39 1.90 3.89 -0.77
N ASP A 40 1.22 3.49 0.29
CA ASP A 40 0.54 4.40 1.22
C ASP A 40 0.71 3.89 2.65
N ASP A 41 0.42 4.71 3.66
CA ASP A 41 0.47 4.27 5.04
C ASP A 41 -0.75 3.41 5.41
N MET A 42 -1.93 3.76 4.91
CA MET A 42 -3.18 3.06 5.21
C MET A 42 -4.17 3.02 4.05
N ALA A 43 -5.04 2.01 4.03
CA ALA A 43 -6.16 1.93 3.11
C ALA A 43 -7.45 1.55 3.85
N ASP A 44 -8.46 2.41 3.71
CA ASP A 44 -9.78 2.21 4.31
C ASP A 44 -10.79 1.65 3.31
N THR A 45 -11.56 2.48 2.63
CA THR A 45 -12.55 2.04 1.62
C THR A 45 -11.94 1.60 0.29
N CYS A 46 -10.61 1.73 0.13
CA CYS A 46 -9.83 1.38 -1.05
C CYS A 46 -10.21 2.09 -2.38
N GLY A 47 -11.15 3.03 -2.37
CA GLY A 47 -11.56 3.74 -3.58
C GLY A 47 -10.42 4.53 -4.23
N THR A 48 -9.64 5.28 -3.44
CA THR A 48 -8.51 6.08 -3.94
C THR A 48 -7.43 5.21 -4.55
N ILE A 49 -6.96 4.18 -3.82
CA ILE A 49 -5.85 3.33 -4.26
C ILE A 49 -6.21 2.48 -5.48
N CYS A 50 -7.46 2.01 -5.56
CA CYS A 50 -7.94 1.27 -6.73
C CYS A 50 -8.10 2.17 -7.96
N SER A 51 -8.61 3.40 -7.78
CA SER A 51 -8.70 4.39 -8.86
C SER A 51 -7.32 4.83 -9.37
N ALA A 52 -6.34 4.98 -8.47
CA ALA A 52 -4.95 5.22 -8.84
C ALA A 52 -4.38 4.04 -9.63
N GLY A 53 -4.69 2.80 -9.23
CA GLY A 53 -4.26 1.60 -9.93
C GLY A 53 -4.79 1.51 -11.36
N THR A 54 -6.08 1.82 -11.56
CA THR A 54 -6.66 1.89 -12.92
C THR A 54 -5.97 2.95 -13.77
N GLN A 55 -5.72 4.15 -13.24
CA GLN A 55 -5.02 5.22 -13.97
C GLN A 55 -3.58 4.84 -14.34
N LEU A 56 -2.88 4.08 -13.49
CA LEU A 56 -1.54 3.59 -13.81
C LEU A 56 -1.55 2.61 -14.99
N LEU A 57 -2.53 1.71 -15.05
CA LEU A 57 -2.70 0.79 -16.19
C LEU A 57 -3.05 1.56 -17.47
N GLU A 58 -3.96 2.52 -17.40
CA GLU A 58 -4.30 3.40 -18.52
C GLU A 58 -3.09 4.21 -19.03
N ALA A 59 -2.19 4.61 -18.11
CA ALA A 59 -0.92 5.26 -18.43
C ALA A 59 0.17 4.30 -18.97
N GLY A 60 -0.14 3.00 -19.10
CA GLY A 60 0.70 1.99 -19.73
C GLY A 60 1.58 1.19 -18.77
N ALA A 61 1.31 1.20 -17.46
CA ALA A 61 1.95 0.25 -16.54
C ALA A 61 1.58 -1.20 -16.91
N THR A 62 2.51 -2.15 -16.75
CA THR A 62 2.27 -3.56 -17.13
C THR A 62 1.49 -4.31 -16.05
N ARG A 63 1.78 -4.02 -14.78
CA ARG A 63 1.18 -4.61 -13.59
C ARG A 63 1.14 -3.55 -12.49
N VAL A 64 0.13 -3.58 -11.64
CA VAL A 64 0.00 -2.66 -10.52
C VAL A 64 -0.19 -3.42 -9.22
N PHE A 65 0.68 -3.14 -8.26
CA PHE A 65 0.60 -3.61 -6.88
C PHE A 65 0.28 -2.44 -5.96
N ALA A 66 -0.30 -2.73 -4.82
CA ALA A 66 -0.47 -1.78 -3.74
C ALA A 66 0.11 -2.37 -2.44
N ILE A 67 0.89 -1.58 -1.71
CA ILE A 67 1.43 -1.94 -0.40
C ILE A 67 1.01 -0.85 0.58
N VAL A 68 0.32 -1.24 1.67
CA VAL A 68 -0.02 -0.33 2.76
C VAL A 68 0.32 -0.92 4.11
N THR A 69 0.73 -0.10 5.06
CA THR A 69 1.00 -0.60 6.43
C THR A 69 -0.31 -1.04 7.08
N HIS A 70 -1.32 -0.17 7.11
CA HIS A 70 -2.58 -0.41 7.82
C HIS A 70 -3.73 -0.67 6.85
N GLY A 71 -4.09 -1.95 6.69
CA GLY A 71 -5.30 -2.36 5.98
C GLY A 71 -6.54 -2.23 6.87
N ILE A 72 -7.21 -1.08 6.88
CA ILE A 72 -8.48 -0.89 7.60
C ILE A 72 -9.61 -1.62 6.86
N LEU A 73 -9.63 -1.54 5.53
CA LEU A 73 -10.49 -2.32 4.62
C LEU A 73 -11.98 -2.30 4.99
N SER A 74 -12.52 -1.13 5.37
CA SER A 74 -13.92 -1.03 5.81
C SER A 74 -14.94 -1.09 4.67
N GLY A 75 -16.19 -1.35 5.04
CA GLY A 75 -17.32 -1.41 4.10
C GLY A 75 -17.09 -2.41 2.97
N ASN A 76 -17.25 -1.96 1.73
CA ASN A 76 -17.14 -2.79 0.53
C ASN A 76 -15.72 -2.81 -0.05
N ALA A 77 -14.68 -2.49 0.72
CA ALA A 77 -13.30 -2.42 0.25
C ALA A 77 -12.86 -3.68 -0.53
N HIS A 78 -13.18 -4.87 -0.02
CA HIS A 78 -12.87 -6.15 -0.68
C HIS A 78 -13.46 -6.24 -2.09
N GLU A 79 -14.72 -5.83 -2.31
CA GLU A 79 -15.31 -5.80 -3.64
C GLU A 79 -14.61 -4.79 -4.56
N VAL A 80 -14.28 -3.61 -4.03
CA VAL A 80 -13.58 -2.55 -4.77
C VAL A 80 -12.23 -3.06 -5.26
N ILE A 81 -11.46 -3.73 -4.38
CA ILE A 81 -10.16 -4.33 -4.70
C ILE A 81 -10.31 -5.43 -5.75
N MET A 82 -11.27 -6.34 -5.57
CA MET A 82 -11.49 -7.45 -6.50
C MET A 82 -11.85 -6.97 -7.91
N LYS A 83 -12.68 -5.92 -8.02
CA LYS A 83 -13.08 -5.30 -9.30
C LYS A 83 -12.01 -4.36 -9.89
N SER A 84 -11.00 -3.98 -9.10
CA SER A 84 -9.93 -3.08 -9.55
C SER A 84 -8.91 -3.75 -10.48
N GLY A 85 -8.10 -2.93 -11.14
CA GLY A 85 -6.94 -3.38 -11.91
C GLY A 85 -5.72 -3.78 -11.06
N LEU A 86 -5.80 -3.72 -9.72
CA LEU A 86 -4.71 -4.18 -8.87
C LEU A 86 -4.51 -5.69 -9.04
N GLU A 87 -3.25 -6.09 -9.10
CA GLU A 87 -2.88 -7.50 -9.09
C GLU A 87 -2.92 -8.05 -7.67
N LYS A 88 -2.27 -7.34 -6.74
CA LYS A 88 -2.32 -7.65 -5.30
C LYS A 88 -2.38 -6.37 -4.46
N LEU A 89 -3.06 -6.48 -3.33
CA LEU A 89 -2.98 -5.54 -2.22
C LEU A 89 -2.24 -6.24 -1.07
N ILE A 90 -1.09 -5.71 -0.69
CA ILE A 90 -0.27 -6.21 0.40
C ILE A 90 -0.49 -5.29 1.61
N VAL A 91 -0.86 -5.88 2.74
CA VAL A 91 -1.04 -5.17 4.02
C VAL A 91 -0.20 -5.81 5.11
N THR A 92 -0.07 -5.18 6.28
CA THR A 92 0.46 -5.86 7.47
C THR A 92 -0.67 -6.42 8.35
N ASN A 93 -0.33 -7.30 9.29
CA ASN A 93 -1.24 -7.74 10.35
C ASN A 93 -1.35 -6.76 11.54
N THR A 94 -1.06 -5.46 11.34
CA THR A 94 -1.33 -4.41 12.36
C THR A 94 -2.82 -4.27 12.71
N LEU A 95 -3.71 -4.67 11.79
CA LEU A 95 -5.12 -4.95 12.08
C LEU A 95 -5.43 -6.41 11.73
N PRO A 96 -6.41 -7.06 12.39
CA PRO A 96 -6.80 -8.44 12.07
C PRO A 96 -7.32 -8.57 10.64
N GLN A 97 -6.67 -9.40 9.82
CA GLN A 97 -7.03 -9.58 8.40
C GLN A 97 -7.76 -10.88 8.07
N GLY A 98 -7.98 -11.78 9.04
CA GLY A 98 -8.53 -13.12 8.79
C GLY A 98 -9.80 -13.13 7.94
N LYS A 99 -10.79 -12.31 8.32
CA LYS A 99 -12.05 -12.18 7.57
C LYS A 99 -11.88 -11.55 6.18
N ASN A 100 -10.86 -10.71 6.00
CA ASN A 100 -10.60 -10.03 4.72
C ASN A 100 -9.93 -10.98 3.72
N LEU A 101 -9.02 -11.85 4.21
CA LEU A 101 -8.37 -12.89 3.42
C LEU A 101 -9.38 -13.90 2.83
N GLU A 102 -10.40 -14.27 3.61
CA GLU A 102 -11.49 -15.15 3.12
C GLU A 102 -12.30 -14.51 1.98
N LYS A 103 -12.37 -13.17 1.93
CA LYS A 103 -13.23 -12.42 0.99
C LYS A 103 -12.49 -11.87 -0.22
N CYS A 104 -11.16 -11.77 -0.16
CA CYS A 104 -10.36 -11.08 -1.16
C CYS A 104 -9.13 -11.89 -1.53
N SER A 105 -9.17 -12.58 -2.67
CA SER A 105 -8.05 -13.41 -3.16
C SER A 105 -6.84 -12.59 -3.61
N LYS A 106 -6.98 -11.27 -3.78
CA LYS A 106 -5.88 -10.35 -4.10
C LYS A 106 -5.13 -9.84 -2.86
N LEU A 107 -5.62 -10.14 -1.65
CA LEU A 107 -5.03 -9.65 -0.41
C LEU A 107 -3.88 -10.57 0.05
N GLU A 108 -2.74 -9.97 0.37
CA GLU A 108 -1.63 -10.64 1.05
C GLU A 108 -1.28 -9.91 2.34
N VAL A 109 -0.78 -10.64 3.34
CA VAL A 109 -0.49 -10.12 4.67
C VAL A 109 0.96 -10.39 5.04
N ILE A 110 1.69 -9.32 5.36
CA ILE A 110 3.02 -9.37 5.95
C ILE A 110 2.87 -9.41 7.47
N ASP A 111 3.48 -10.43 8.09
CA ASP A 111 3.55 -10.52 9.55
C ASP A 111 4.59 -9.56 10.12
N VAL A 112 4.15 -8.64 10.99
CA VAL A 112 5.02 -7.71 11.72
C VAL A 112 5.29 -8.13 13.16
N ALA A 113 4.76 -9.27 13.62
CA ALA A 113 4.96 -9.76 14.98
C ALA A 113 6.46 -9.95 15.35
N PRO A 114 7.35 -10.46 14.48
CA PRO A 114 8.77 -10.57 14.80
C PRO A 114 9.41 -9.20 15.08
N VAL A 115 9.07 -8.18 14.27
CA VAL A 115 9.57 -6.81 14.46
C VAL A 115 9.09 -6.25 15.79
N LEU A 116 7.79 -6.37 16.09
CA LEU A 116 7.22 -5.86 17.34
C LEU A 116 7.77 -6.59 18.57
N GLY A 117 7.94 -7.92 18.49
CA GLY A 117 8.55 -8.72 19.54
C GLY A 117 9.99 -8.28 19.83
N GLU A 118 10.78 -8.01 18.80
CA GLU A 118 12.15 -7.53 18.94
C GLU A 118 12.21 -6.10 19.49
N VAL A 119 11.26 -5.23 19.14
CA VAL A 119 11.12 -3.90 19.77
C VAL A 119 10.89 -4.04 21.29
N VAL A 120 9.96 -4.89 21.71
CA VAL A 120 9.68 -5.13 23.14
C VAL A 120 10.92 -5.69 23.84
N ARG A 121 11.58 -6.70 23.25
CA ARG A 121 12.80 -7.30 23.80
C ARG A 121 13.90 -6.26 23.98
N ARG A 122 14.22 -5.48 22.94
CA ARG A 122 15.26 -4.44 22.99
C ARG A 122 14.95 -3.35 24.01
N SER A 123 13.70 -2.90 24.05
CA SER A 123 13.24 -1.92 25.03
C SER A 123 13.43 -2.42 26.47
N HIS A 124 13.08 -3.69 26.73
CA HIS A 124 13.24 -4.30 28.05
C HIS A 124 14.71 -4.40 28.49
N TYR A 125 15.62 -4.74 27.58
CA TYR A 125 17.06 -4.88 27.88
C TYR A 125 17.87 -3.59 27.68
N GLY A 126 17.24 -2.46 27.36
CA GLY A 126 17.94 -1.19 27.11
C GLY A 126 18.80 -1.19 25.83
N GLU A 127 18.50 -2.05 24.87
CA GLU A 127 19.20 -2.11 23.58
C GLU A 127 18.63 -1.09 22.58
N SER A 128 19.45 -0.70 21.61
CA SER A 128 19.01 0.21 20.54
C SER A 128 17.92 -0.42 19.67
N VAL A 129 16.73 0.19 19.69
CA VAL A 129 15.60 -0.11 18.78
C VAL A 129 15.86 0.42 17.37
N SER A 130 16.66 1.47 17.22
CA SER A 130 16.93 2.13 15.93
C SER A 130 17.53 1.20 14.87
N LYS A 131 18.17 0.10 15.29
CA LYS A 131 18.65 -0.94 14.36
C LYS A 131 17.53 -1.51 13.49
N LEU A 132 16.32 -1.65 14.05
CA LEU A 132 15.17 -2.25 13.36
C LEU A 132 14.57 -1.36 12.25
N PHE A 133 15.01 -0.11 12.11
CA PHE A 133 14.60 0.74 10.98
C PHE A 133 15.34 0.40 9.67
N HIS A 134 16.38 -0.42 9.78
CA HIS A 134 17.23 -0.82 8.66
C HIS A 134 17.36 -2.34 8.50
N GLU A 135 17.09 -3.09 9.57
CA GLU A 135 17.24 -4.55 9.62
C GLU A 135 15.94 -5.21 10.08
N ILE A 136 15.51 -6.28 9.39
CA ILE A 136 14.35 -7.06 9.80
C ILE A 136 14.85 -8.26 10.61
N PRO A 137 14.30 -8.53 11.81
CA PRO A 137 14.73 -9.63 12.65
C PRO A 137 14.13 -10.95 12.12
N TYR A 138 14.83 -11.56 11.16
CA TYR A 138 14.61 -12.93 10.67
C TYR A 138 15.85 -13.78 10.91
#